data_AF-A0A7V1UM39-F1
#
_entry.id   AF-A0A7V1UM39-F1
#
_cell.length_a   1.000
_cell.length_b   1.000
_cell.length_c   1.000
_cell.angle_alpha   90.00
_cell.angle_beta   90.00
_cell.angle_gamma   90.00
#
_symmetry.space_group_name_H-M   'P 1'
#
loop_
_entity.id
_entity.type
_entity.pdbx_description
1 polymer ?
#
loop_
_entity_poly.entity_id
_entity_poly.type
_entity_poly.pdbx_seq_one_letter_code
_entity_poly.pdbx_strand_id
1 'polypeptide(L)'
;MTLMERHILRHGHPRHMIVAVVTVIWSTYFFWQHELAFALWTIAGGVILARIVTFGMDEAQLAQTTLGKILLLHLHPANVILQSLGYALAMFGVWEHQAVLIMAGTTMVFLGHMWGWHKVSAAF
;
A
#
# COMPACT_ATOMS: atom_id res chain seq x y z
N MET A 1 16.33 -10.00 9.86
CA MET A 1 15.35 -9.36 8.97
C MET A 1 15.60 -9.79 7.54
N THR A 2 14.57 -10.27 6.86
CA THR A 2 14.61 -10.59 5.43
C THR A 2 14.57 -9.30 4.58
N LEU A 3 14.97 -9.39 3.31
CA LEU A 3 14.88 -8.25 2.38
C LEU A 3 13.44 -7.75 2.22
N MET A 4 12.48 -8.68 2.25
CA MET A 4 11.05 -8.38 2.14
C MET A 4 10.52 -7.61 3.36
N GLU A 5 10.92 -8.03 4.57
CA GLU A 5 10.59 -7.32 5.81
C GLU A 5 11.16 -5.89 5.79
N ARG A 6 12.42 -5.73 5.36
CA ARG A 6 13.04 -4.39 5.22
C ARG A 6 12.26 -3.51 4.26
N HIS A 7 11.86 -4.07 3.12
CA HIS A 7 11.09 -3.34 2.12
C HIS A 7 9.77 -2.82 2.67
N ILE A 8 9.04 -3.65 3.43
CA ILE A 8 7.74 -3.28 4.00
C ILE A 8 7.85 -2.34 5.19
N LEU A 9 8.88 -2.49 6.02
CA LEU A 9 9.10 -1.50 7.08
C LEU A 9 9.35 -0.11 6.49
N ARG A 10 10.11 0.01 5.40
CA ARG A 10 10.28 1.32 4.72
C ARG A 10 8.96 1.93 4.26
N HIS A 11 7.99 1.11 3.85
CA HIS A 11 6.65 1.60 3.47
C HIS A 11 5.91 2.25 4.64
N GLY A 12 6.22 1.84 5.86
CA GLY A 12 5.66 2.40 7.09
C GLY A 12 6.10 3.80 7.45
N HIS A 13 7.17 4.30 6.82
CA HIS A 13 7.68 5.60 7.20
C HIS A 13 6.72 6.72 6.77
N PRO A 14 6.46 7.73 7.60
CA PRO A 14 5.54 8.82 7.24
C PRO A 14 5.87 9.49 5.91
N ARG A 15 7.17 9.69 5.61
CA ARG A 15 7.59 10.27 4.31
C ARG A 15 7.25 9.35 3.13
N HIS A 16 7.40 8.04 3.30
CA HIS A 16 7.02 7.07 2.28
C HIS A 16 5.51 7.07 2.08
N MET A 17 4.74 7.09 3.18
CA MET A 17 3.28 7.12 3.12
C MET A 17 2.76 8.35 2.38
N ILE A 18 3.32 9.53 2.64
CA ILE A 18 2.94 10.76 1.93
C ILE A 18 3.19 10.61 0.42
N VAL A 19 4.38 10.15 0.03
CA VAL A 19 4.68 9.93 -1.40
C VAL A 19 3.73 8.89 -2.00
N ALA A 20 3.48 7.78 -1.30
CA ALA A 20 2.57 6.74 -1.76
C ALA A 20 1.14 7.26 -1.95
N VAL A 21 0.60 8.07 -1.02
CA VAL A 21 -0.73 8.68 -1.14
C VAL A 21 -0.79 9.60 -2.36
N VAL A 22 0.20 10.48 -2.54
CA VAL A 22 0.27 11.36 -3.71
C VAL A 22 0.32 10.53 -5.01
N THR A 23 1.16 9.51 -5.07
CA THR A 23 1.25 8.60 -6.21
C THR A 23 -0.07 7.89 -6.50
N VAL A 24 -0.77 7.40 -5.47
CA VAL A 24 -2.09 6.75 -5.63
C VAL A 24 -3.10 7.75 -6.19
N ILE A 25 -3.17 8.98 -5.69
CA ILE A 25 -4.10 10.00 -6.19
C ILE A 25 -3.86 10.27 -7.68
N TRP A 26 -2.61 10.56 -8.06
CA TRP A 26 -2.26 10.88 -9.45
C TRP A 26 -2.44 9.69 -10.40
N SER A 27 -1.98 8.50 -9.99
CA SER A 27 -2.15 7.29 -10.82
C SER A 27 -3.62 6.93 -11.00
N THR A 28 -4.44 7.05 -9.95
CA THR A 28 -5.90 6.83 -10.04
C THR A 28 -6.54 7.83 -10.99
N TYR A 29 -6.14 9.10 -10.94
CA TYR A 29 -6.61 10.11 -11.88
C TYR A 29 -6.29 9.75 -13.34
N PHE A 30 -5.04 9.34 -13.63
CA PHE A 30 -4.69 8.93 -14.99
C PHE A 30 -5.36 7.63 -15.43
N PHE A 31 -5.56 6.67 -14.52
CA PHE A 31 -6.37 5.48 -14.77
C PHE A 31 -7.81 5.84 -15.16
N TRP A 32 -8.42 6.78 -14.44
CA TRP A 32 -9.77 7.26 -14.74
C TRP A 32 -9.88 7.94 -16.12
N GLN A 33 -8.82 8.59 -16.58
CA GLN A 33 -8.75 9.23 -17.90
C GLN A 33 -8.34 8.25 -19.03
N HIS A 34 -8.19 6.96 -18.74
CA HIS A 34 -7.65 5.94 -19.65
C HIS A 34 -6.22 6.18 -20.15
N GLU A 35 -5.46 7.02 -19.46
CA GLU A 35 -4.09 7.40 -19.80
C GLU A 35 -3.07 6.48 -19.13
N LEU A 36 -3.05 5.21 -19.55
CA LEU A 36 -2.24 4.16 -18.90
C LEU A 36 -0.75 4.50 -18.83
N ALA A 37 -0.20 5.15 -19.86
CA ALA A 37 1.21 5.54 -19.88
C ALA A 37 1.56 6.51 -18.74
N PHE A 38 0.74 7.54 -18.52
CA PHE A 38 0.94 8.50 -17.42
C PHE A 38 0.70 7.87 -16.05
N ALA A 39 -0.27 6.95 -15.94
CA ALA A 39 -0.46 6.17 -14.72
C ALA A 39 0.79 5.34 -14.38
N LEU A 40 1.40 4.66 -15.35
CA LEU A 40 2.63 3.90 -15.13
C LEU A 40 3.82 4.80 -14.77
N TRP A 41 3.96 5.96 -15.41
CA TRP A 41 5.01 6.93 -15.07
C TRP A 41 4.88 7.47 -13.66
N THR A 42 3.66 7.80 -13.22
CA THR A 42 3.43 8.28 -11.85
C THR A 42 3.71 7.19 -10.81
N ILE A 43 3.35 5.93 -11.09
CA ILE A 43 3.70 4.79 -10.24
C ILE A 43 5.22 4.63 -10.16
N ALA A 44 5.91 4.57 -11.30
CA ALA A 44 7.36 4.38 -11.35
C ALA A 44 8.11 5.54 -10.65
N GLY A 45 7.73 6.78 -10.95
CA GLY A 45 8.29 7.98 -10.32
C GLY A 45 8.02 8.01 -8.82
N GLY A 46 6.82 7.61 -8.39
CA GLY A 46 6.43 7.46 -7.00
C GLY A 46 7.31 6.48 -6.22
N VAL A 47 7.55 5.30 -6.78
CA VAL A 47 8.42 4.28 -6.17
C VAL A 47 9.87 4.77 -6.03
N ILE A 48 10.39 5.44 -7.07
CA ILE A 48 11.74 6.02 -7.03
C ILE A 48 11.83 7.12 -5.97
N LEU A 49 10.88 8.05 -5.96
CA LEU A 49 10.85 9.16 -5.01
C LEU A 49 10.70 8.64 -3.56
N ALA A 50 9.82 7.67 -3.34
CA ALA A 50 9.61 7.05 -2.04
C ALA A 50 10.91 6.39 -1.51
N ARG A 51 11.68 5.75 -2.40
CA ARG A 51 12.99 5.19 -2.07
C ARG A 51 14.02 6.26 -1.73
N ILE A 52 14.03 7.39 -2.44
CA ILE A 52 14.94 8.52 -2.16
C ILE A 52 14.62 9.14 -0.80
N VAL A 53 13.35 9.42 -0.50
CA VAL A 53 12.96 10.11 0.76
C VAL A 53 13.11 9.25 2.02
N THR A 54 13.24 7.93 1.85
CA THR A 54 13.49 6.95 2.93
C THR A 54 14.93 6.47 2.98
N PHE A 55 15.82 7.02 2.15
CA PHE A 55 17.22 6.62 2.15
C PHE A 55 17.89 6.93 3.50
N GLY A 56 18.64 5.98 4.04
CA GLY A 56 19.35 6.12 5.32
C GLY A 56 18.52 5.91 6.58
N MET A 57 17.28 5.41 6.47
CA MET A 57 16.49 5.02 7.63
C MET A 57 17.03 3.79 8.36
N ASP A 58 16.86 3.76 9.69
CA ASP A 58 17.07 2.57 10.51
C ASP A 58 15.78 1.72 10.54
N GLU A 59 15.73 0.67 9.73
CA GLU A 59 14.55 -0.21 9.69
C GLU A 59 14.42 -1.07 10.96
N ALA A 60 15.53 -1.33 11.67
CA ALA A 60 15.49 -2.14 12.89
C ALA A 60 14.78 -1.39 14.02
N GLN A 61 14.98 -0.07 14.13
CA GLN A 61 14.25 0.75 15.09
C GLN A 61 12.76 0.78 14.77
N LEU A 62 12.39 0.94 13.49
CA LEU A 62 10.99 0.97 13.08
C LEU A 62 10.28 -0.37 13.36
N ALA A 63 10.96 -1.49 13.18
CA ALA A 63 10.43 -2.84 13.45
C ALA A 63 9.91 -3.02 14.88
N GLN A 64 10.51 -2.31 15.84
CA GLN A 64 10.15 -2.39 17.26
C GLN A 64 8.89 -1.60 17.61
N THR A 65 8.48 -0.67 16.75
CA THR A 65 7.28 0.14 16.96
C THR A 65 6.01 -0.67 16.67
N THR A 66 4.87 -0.25 17.25
CA THR A 66 3.55 -0.85 16.96
C THR A 66 3.23 -0.81 15.46
N LEU A 67 3.55 0.31 14.80
CA LEU A 67 3.38 0.46 13.36
C LEU A 67 4.24 -0.54 12.58
N GLY A 68 5.51 -0.72 12.96
CA GLY A 68 6.40 -1.72 12.36
C GLY A 68 5.84 -3.13 12.48
N LYS A 69 5.34 -3.51 13.66
CA LYS A 69 4.70 -4.82 13.88
C LYS A 69 3.44 -5.01 13.04
N ILE A 70 2.60 -3.97 12.92
CA ILE A 70 1.42 -3.97 12.03
C ILE A 70 1.84 -4.23 10.58
N LEU A 71 2.86 -3.52 10.09
CA LEU A 71 3.33 -3.66 8.72
C LEU A 71 3.90 -5.04 8.44
N LEU A 72 4.65 -5.62 9.38
CA LEU A 72 5.14 -6.98 9.24
C LEU A 72 4.00 -8.01 9.20
N LEU A 73 2.88 -7.78 9.90
CA LEU A 73 1.68 -8.62 9.77
C LEU A 73 0.95 -8.45 8.44
N HIS A 74 1.14 -7.33 7.74
CA HIS A 74 0.63 -7.18 6.38
C HIS A 74 1.32 -8.12 5.38
N LEU A 75 2.47 -8.72 5.73
CA LEU A 75 3.12 -9.76 4.93
C LEU A 75 2.44 -11.13 4.98
N HIS A 76 1.45 -11.32 5.87
CA HIS A 76 0.77 -12.59 5.93
C HIS A 76 0.16 -12.92 4.55
N PRO A 77 0.42 -14.11 3.96
CA PRO A 77 0.05 -14.40 2.58
C PRO A 77 -1.42 -14.15 2.26
N ALA A 78 -2.32 -14.52 3.18
CA ALA A 78 -3.75 -14.27 3.03
C ALA A 78 -4.09 -12.77 2.96
N ASN A 79 -3.39 -11.93 3.73
CA ASN A 79 -3.62 -10.49 3.75
C ASN A 79 -3.08 -9.83 2.49
N VAL A 80 -1.88 -10.24 2.04
CA VAL A 80 -1.29 -9.80 0.76
C VAL A 80 -2.24 -10.13 -0.39
N ILE A 81 -2.71 -11.38 -0.48
CA ILE A 81 -3.64 -11.80 -1.55
C ILE A 81 -4.93 -10.99 -1.49
N LEU A 82 -5.55 -10.86 -0.31
CA LEU A 82 -6.80 -10.12 -0.15
C LEU A 82 -6.66 -8.64 -0.57
N GLN A 83 -5.60 -7.98 -0.12
CA GLN A 83 -5.34 -6.59 -0.49
C GLN A 83 -4.99 -6.44 -1.97
N SER A 84 -4.16 -7.33 -2.54
CA SER A 84 -3.84 -7.31 -3.97
C SER A 84 -5.09 -7.48 -4.84
N LEU A 85 -5.97 -8.42 -4.49
CA LEU A 85 -7.25 -8.61 -5.19
C LEU A 85 -8.18 -7.40 -5.01
N GLY A 86 -8.26 -6.85 -3.80
CA GLY A 86 -9.05 -5.66 -3.52
C GLY A 86 -8.58 -4.44 -4.32
N TYR A 87 -7.27 -4.19 -4.36
CA TYR A 87 -6.68 -3.12 -5.18
C TYR A 87 -6.93 -3.35 -6.67
N ALA A 88 -6.71 -4.58 -7.18
CA ALA A 88 -6.94 -4.88 -8.59
C ALA A 88 -8.41 -4.65 -8.99
N LEU A 89 -9.35 -5.11 -8.16
CA LEU A 89 -10.79 -4.90 -8.36
C LEU A 89 -11.16 -3.41 -8.32
N ALA A 90 -10.61 -2.66 -7.37
CA ALA A 90 -10.86 -1.23 -7.26
C ALA A 90 -10.31 -0.47 -8.47
N MET A 91 -9.09 -0.76 -8.91
CA MET A 91 -8.49 -0.12 -10.09
C MET A 91 -9.22 -0.48 -11.38
N PHE A 92 -9.69 -1.72 -11.51
CA PHE A 92 -10.56 -2.11 -12.61
C PHE A 92 -11.90 -1.34 -12.57
N GLY A 93 -12.49 -1.17 -11.39
CA GLY A 93 -13.67 -0.32 -11.20
C GLY A 93 -13.43 1.14 -11.54
N VAL A 94 -12.26 1.70 -11.22
CA VAL A 94 -11.85 3.06 -11.61
C VAL A 94 -11.73 3.19 -13.13
N TRP A 95 -11.13 2.19 -13.77
CA TRP A 95 -10.97 2.16 -15.23
C TRP A 95 -12.32 2.09 -15.97
N GLU A 96 -13.24 1.25 -15.50
CA GLU A 96 -14.57 1.08 -16.11
C GLU A 96 -15.63 2.08 -15.57
N HIS A 97 -15.23 2.99 -14.69
CA HIS A 97 -16.12 3.95 -14.02
C HIS A 97 -17.28 3.30 -13.23
N GLN A 98 -17.08 2.09 -12.71
CA GLN A 98 -18.09 1.30 -12.00
C GLN A 98 -17.97 1.43 -10.48
N ALA A 99 -18.86 2.22 -9.88
CA ALA A 99 -18.88 2.48 -8.44
C ALA A 99 -18.96 1.21 -7.58
N VAL A 100 -19.72 0.20 -8.01
CA VAL A 100 -19.86 -1.07 -7.26
C VAL A 100 -18.52 -1.79 -7.13
N LEU A 101 -17.74 -1.85 -8.21
CA LEU A 101 -16.42 -2.50 -8.20
C LEU A 101 -15.41 -1.72 -7.35
N ILE A 102 -15.46 -0.39 -7.41
CA ILE A 102 -14.63 0.49 -6.56
C ILE A 102 -14.93 0.23 -5.09
N MET A 103 -16.22 0.23 -4.71
CA MET A 103 -16.63 -0.01 -3.32
C MET A 103 -16.27 -1.41 -2.85
N ALA A 104 -16.52 -2.44 -3.66
CA ALA A 104 -16.19 -3.82 -3.33
C ALA A 104 -14.67 -4.01 -3.12
N GLY A 105 -13.85 -3.52 -4.06
CA GLY A 105 -12.40 -3.60 -3.96
C GLY A 105 -11.84 -2.83 -2.75
N THR A 106 -12.33 -1.61 -2.52
CA THR A 106 -11.94 -0.81 -1.35
C THR A 106 -12.33 -1.49 -0.03
N THR A 107 -13.50 -2.12 0.03
CA THR A 107 -13.94 -2.90 1.19
C THR A 107 -13.01 -4.08 1.46
N MET A 108 -12.59 -4.81 0.43
CA MET A 108 -11.63 -5.91 0.58
C MET A 108 -10.28 -5.43 1.15
N VAL A 109 -9.75 -4.33 0.62
CA VAL A 109 -8.50 -3.71 1.13
C VAL A 109 -8.67 -3.30 2.59
N PHE A 110 -9.78 -2.63 2.92
CA PHE A 110 -10.09 -2.20 4.29
C PHE A 110 -10.18 -3.39 5.26
N LEU A 111 -10.85 -4.48 4.88
CA LEU A 111 -10.93 -5.69 5.69
C LEU A 111 -9.55 -6.32 5.94
N GLY A 112 -8.68 -6.31 4.93
CA GLY A 112 -7.29 -6.75 5.08
C GLY A 112 -6.50 -5.92 6.11
N HIS A 113 -6.65 -4.59 6.07
CA HIS A 113 -6.06 -3.71 7.08
C HIS A 113 -6.61 -3.98 8.48
N MET A 114 -7.93 -4.05 8.63
CA MET A 114 -8.61 -4.29 9.91
C MET A 114 -8.20 -5.62 10.54
N TRP A 115 -8.08 -6.67 9.73
CA TRP A 115 -7.58 -7.97 10.20
C TRP A 115 -6.14 -7.87 10.73
N GLY A 116 -5.26 -7.19 10.00
CA GLY A 116 -3.88 -6.96 10.43
C GLY A 116 -3.79 -6.18 11.74
N TRP A 117 -4.61 -5.13 11.90
CA TRP A 117 -4.67 -4.32 13.12
C TRP A 117 -5.19 -5.12 14.32
N HIS A 118 -6.26 -5.90 14.13
CA HIS A 118 -6.84 -6.72 15.19
C HIS A 118 -5.84 -7.76 15.74
N LYS A 119 -5.03 -8.38 14.86
CA LYS A 119 -4.00 -9.34 15.28
C LYS A 119 -2.89 -8.70 16.11
N VAL A 120 -2.51 -7.46 15.81
CA VAL A 120 -1.54 -6.73 16.63
C VAL A 120 -2.15 -6.33 17.96
N SER A 121 -3.37 -5.79 17.99
CA SER A 121 -4.00 -5.34 19.24
C SER A 121 -4.22 -6.49 20.22
N ALA A 122 -4.43 -7.72 19.75
CA ALA A 122 -4.58 -8.89 20.61
C ALA A 122 -3.25 -9.44 21.17
N ALA A 123 -2.10 -8.98 20.65
CA ALA A 123 -0.77 -9.42 21.07
C ALA A 123 -0.11 -8.45 22.09
N PHE A 124 -0.80 -7.36 22.42
CA PHE A 124 -0.43 -6.37 23.43
C PHE A 124 -1.48 -6.36 24.55
#